data_AF-A0A7U9DQ21-F1
#
_entry.id   AF-A0A7U9DQ21-F1
#
_cell.length_a   1.000
_cell.length_b   1.000
_cell.length_c   1.000
_cell.angle_alpha   90.00
_cell.angle_beta   90.00
_cell.angle_gamma   90.00
#
_symmetry.space_group_name_H-M   'P 1'
#
loop_
_entity.id
_entity.type
_entity.pdbx_description
1 polymer ?
#
loop_
_entity_poly.entity_id
_entity_poly.type
_entity_poly.pdbx_seq_one_letter_code
_entity_poly.pdbx_strand_id
1 'polypeptide(L)'
;MDVTESGHAARVSAYAAVGARLSLLSDRRLGNAVSAAPNLGRGIGGRSAELDVEGTRVFVKRVPLTDVELQPEHVRSTANVFGLPLFYQYGVGSTGFGAWRELAAHIMTTGWALKNEYAGFPLLYHWRVLPDSSPTGFVDGFGGVEGAVAHWEGSSAVRRRLEAIGSSSFSLVLFLEHVPQTLAEWLVDSRDTAPRQSGGESPYPWVENALLRGTEFMSARGLVHFDAHFANLLTDGQRVYFADFGLALSRDFELSAEERDFLDDHLVYDRSYAPDHLLRHHLPHDVRGGTEHGAFLREWVDGHQPADIAPDIGAIIDRHAPHAIVLDDFHHRLLTQSKRTPFPAAEIKRALAGGPG
;
A
#
# COMPACT_ATOMS: atom_id res chain seq x y z
N MET A 1 -1.90 -30.63 14.57
CA MET A 1 -2.28 -29.71 13.49
C MET A 1 -2.17 -28.33 14.07
N ASP A 2 -1.14 -27.60 13.66
CA ASP A 2 -0.87 -26.26 14.19
C ASP A 2 -2.05 -25.33 13.83
N VAL A 3 -2.40 -24.41 14.71
CA VAL A 3 -3.47 -23.42 14.48
C VAL A 3 -3.17 -22.63 13.18
N THR A 4 -1.89 -22.42 12.88
CA THR A 4 -1.42 -21.80 11.63
C THR A 4 -1.74 -22.63 10.37
N GLU A 5 -1.54 -23.96 10.41
CA GLU A 5 -1.88 -24.88 9.31
C GLU A 5 -3.39 -24.92 9.06
N SER A 6 -4.18 -24.92 10.13
CA SER A 6 -5.66 -24.90 10.02
C SER A 6 -6.18 -23.60 9.41
N GLY A 7 -5.59 -22.45 9.77
CA GLY A 7 -5.94 -21.14 9.20
C GLY A 7 -5.54 -21.01 7.74
N HIS A 8 -4.36 -21.50 7.36
CA HIS A 8 -3.92 -21.53 5.97
C HIS A 8 -4.83 -22.42 5.10
N ALA A 9 -5.12 -23.64 5.55
CA ALA A 9 -6.02 -24.55 4.83
C ALA A 9 -7.43 -23.96 4.63
N ALA A 10 -7.97 -23.26 5.64
CA ALA A 10 -9.24 -22.57 5.54
C ALA A 10 -9.21 -21.46 4.48
N ARG A 11 -8.14 -20.63 4.44
CA ARG A 11 -7.96 -19.58 3.43
C ARG A 11 -7.85 -20.16 2.01
N VAL A 12 -7.11 -21.26 1.83
CA VAL A 12 -7.02 -21.97 0.53
C VAL A 12 -8.39 -22.51 0.09
N SER A 13 -9.15 -23.10 1.00
CA SER A 13 -10.50 -23.59 0.74
C SER A 13 -11.45 -22.47 0.33
N ALA A 14 -11.44 -21.35 1.07
CA ALA A 14 -12.22 -20.16 0.75
C ALA A 14 -11.85 -19.59 -0.63
N TYR A 15 -10.56 -19.52 -0.95
CA TYR A 15 -10.08 -19.09 -2.26
C TYR A 15 -10.63 -19.95 -3.40
N ALA A 16 -10.58 -21.29 -3.25
CA ALA A 16 -11.10 -22.19 -4.26
C ALA A 16 -12.63 -22.07 -4.41
N ALA A 17 -13.37 -22.02 -3.29
CA ALA A 17 -14.82 -21.96 -3.29
C ALA A 17 -15.36 -20.64 -3.87
N VAL A 18 -14.86 -19.49 -3.36
CA VAL A 18 -15.28 -18.16 -3.80
C VAL A 18 -14.85 -17.90 -5.24
N GLY A 19 -13.60 -18.23 -5.58
CA GLY A 19 -13.08 -18.08 -6.95
C GLY A 19 -13.86 -18.90 -7.97
N ALA A 20 -14.22 -20.16 -7.64
CA ALA A 20 -15.07 -20.98 -8.50
C ALA A 20 -16.47 -20.36 -8.66
N ARG A 21 -17.08 -19.88 -7.58
CA ARG A 21 -18.41 -19.27 -7.62
C ARG A 21 -18.44 -18.01 -8.49
N LEU A 22 -17.47 -17.12 -8.32
CA LEU A 22 -17.34 -15.89 -9.11
C LEU A 22 -17.02 -16.19 -10.59
N SER A 23 -16.25 -17.25 -10.87
CA SER A 23 -15.93 -17.68 -12.24
C SER A 23 -17.13 -18.19 -13.03
N LEU A 24 -18.15 -18.74 -12.36
CA LEU A 24 -19.39 -19.21 -12.98
C LEU A 24 -20.38 -18.08 -13.31
N LEU A 25 -20.12 -16.85 -12.86
CA LEU A 25 -20.96 -15.70 -13.15
C LEU A 25 -20.52 -15.04 -14.46
N SER A 26 -21.49 -14.68 -15.29
CA SER A 26 -21.23 -13.84 -16.47
C SER A 26 -20.93 -12.40 -16.06
N ASP A 27 -20.25 -11.66 -16.94
CA ASP A 27 -19.92 -10.25 -16.71
C ASP A 27 -21.16 -9.40 -16.40
N ARG A 28 -22.30 -9.68 -17.05
CA ARG A 28 -23.58 -9.04 -16.73
C ARG A 28 -24.03 -9.30 -15.29
N ARG A 29 -23.90 -10.54 -14.81
CA ARG A 29 -24.30 -10.90 -13.44
C ARG A 29 -23.35 -10.29 -12.41
N LEU A 30 -22.04 -10.28 -12.69
CA LEU A 30 -21.04 -9.64 -11.84
C LEU A 30 -21.23 -8.12 -11.80
N GLY A 31 -21.44 -7.47 -12.95
CA GLY A 31 -21.71 -6.03 -13.02
C GLY A 31 -22.94 -5.62 -12.23
N ASN A 32 -24.03 -6.40 -12.30
CA ASN A 32 -25.22 -6.17 -11.48
C ASN A 32 -24.94 -6.33 -9.99
N ALA A 33 -24.18 -7.36 -9.58
CA ALA A 33 -23.83 -7.58 -8.17
C ALA A 33 -22.97 -6.42 -7.63
N VAL A 34 -21.92 -6.04 -8.35
CA VAL A 34 -21.02 -4.93 -7.99
C VAL A 34 -21.76 -3.59 -7.91
N SER A 35 -22.73 -3.36 -8.81
CA SER A 35 -23.51 -2.12 -8.81
C SER A 35 -24.53 -2.05 -7.66
N ALA A 36 -25.03 -3.19 -7.20
CA ALA A 36 -25.98 -3.28 -6.09
C ALA A 36 -25.29 -3.32 -4.70
N ALA A 37 -23.98 -3.58 -4.67
CA ALA A 37 -23.21 -3.69 -3.44
C ALA A 37 -23.18 -2.36 -2.67
N PRO A 38 -23.28 -2.38 -1.33
CA PRO A 38 -23.10 -1.19 -0.51
C PRO A 38 -21.70 -0.60 -0.76
N ASN A 39 -21.64 0.70 -1.05
CA ASN A 39 -20.37 1.40 -1.18
C ASN A 39 -19.73 1.54 0.20
N LEU A 40 -18.49 1.06 0.36
CA LEU A 40 -17.72 1.20 1.60
C LEU A 40 -16.97 2.54 1.69
N GLY A 41 -16.91 3.31 0.60
CA GLY A 41 -16.31 4.65 0.58
C GLY A 41 -15.52 4.94 -0.70
N ARG A 42 -14.79 6.07 -0.68
CA ARG A 42 -13.82 6.47 -1.71
C ARG A 42 -12.42 6.33 -1.12
N GLY A 43 -11.65 5.33 -1.54
CA GLY A 43 -10.19 5.32 -1.33
C GLY A 43 -9.51 6.15 -2.42
N ILE A 44 -8.35 6.73 -2.12
CA ILE A 44 -7.48 7.35 -3.13
C ILE A 44 -6.91 6.19 -3.97
N GLY A 45 -7.60 5.81 -5.05
CA GLY A 45 -7.18 4.72 -5.94
C GLY A 45 -8.32 3.82 -6.44
N GLY A 46 -9.54 3.93 -5.89
CA GLY A 46 -10.67 3.15 -6.40
C GLY A 46 -11.96 3.29 -5.60
N ARG A 47 -13.07 2.91 -6.23
CA ARG A 47 -14.36 2.72 -5.55
C ARG A 47 -14.36 1.34 -4.91
N SER A 48 -14.71 1.27 -3.63
CA SER A 48 -14.79 0.01 -2.88
C SER A 48 -16.22 -0.35 -2.51
N ALA A 49 -16.51 -1.65 -2.51
CA ALA A 49 -17.80 -2.20 -2.11
C ALA A 49 -17.60 -3.56 -1.43
N GLU A 50 -18.67 -4.07 -0.83
CA GLU A 50 -18.68 -5.39 -0.20
C GLU A 50 -19.71 -6.31 -0.84
N LEU A 51 -19.30 -7.56 -1.07
CA LEU A 51 -20.19 -8.62 -1.53
C LEU A 51 -20.16 -9.79 -0.56
N ASP A 52 -21.30 -10.44 -0.40
CA ASP A 52 -21.38 -11.79 0.18
C ASP A 52 -21.39 -12.82 -0.96
N VAL A 53 -20.47 -13.77 -0.90
CA VAL A 53 -20.41 -14.91 -1.82
C VAL A 53 -20.51 -16.18 -1.00
N GLU A 54 -21.73 -16.75 -0.95
CA GLU A 54 -22.03 -17.99 -0.22
C GLU A 54 -21.59 -17.91 1.27
N GLY A 55 -21.88 -16.79 1.93
CA GLY A 55 -21.53 -16.55 3.34
C GLY A 55 -20.09 -16.06 3.55
N THR A 56 -19.31 -15.85 2.50
CA THR A 56 -17.96 -15.27 2.58
C THR A 56 -18.00 -13.80 2.17
N ARG A 57 -17.54 -12.91 3.06
CA ARG A 57 -17.38 -11.48 2.75
C ARG A 57 -16.22 -11.28 1.76
N VAL A 58 -16.48 -10.51 0.72
CA VAL A 58 -15.55 -10.20 -0.37
C VAL A 58 -15.45 -8.69 -0.52
N PHE A 59 -14.23 -8.17 -0.42
CA PHE A 59 -13.93 -6.78 -0.71
C PHE A 59 -13.81 -6.59 -2.22
N VAL A 60 -14.50 -5.61 -2.77
CA VAL A 60 -14.48 -5.32 -4.21
C VAL A 60 -13.78 -4.00 -4.43
N LYS A 61 -12.65 -4.03 -5.15
CA LYS A 61 -11.96 -2.81 -5.62
C LYS A 61 -12.23 -2.61 -7.11
N ARG A 62 -12.61 -1.39 -7.50
CA ARG A 62 -12.77 -0.98 -8.91
C ARG A 62 -11.64 -0.03 -9.29
N VAL A 63 -10.74 -0.51 -10.14
CA VAL A 63 -9.64 0.27 -10.69
C VAL A 63 -10.04 0.75 -12.08
N PRO A 64 -10.02 2.06 -12.37
CA PRO A 64 -10.33 2.57 -13.70
C PRO A 64 -9.43 1.92 -14.77
N LEU A 65 -10.04 1.38 -15.82
CA LEU A 65 -9.34 0.76 -16.94
C LEU A 65 -9.51 1.63 -18.18
N THR A 66 -8.41 2.23 -18.63
CA THR A 66 -8.45 3.22 -19.70
C THR A 66 -8.52 2.59 -21.09
N ASP A 67 -8.97 3.36 -22.08
CA ASP A 67 -9.01 2.91 -23.48
C ASP A 67 -7.62 2.54 -24.03
N VAL A 68 -6.55 3.13 -23.47
CA VAL A 68 -5.16 2.76 -23.77
C VAL A 68 -4.86 1.35 -23.22
N GLU A 69 -5.22 1.08 -21.97
CA GLU A 69 -5.02 -0.21 -21.31
C GLU A 69 -5.93 -1.32 -21.85
N LEU A 70 -7.02 -0.95 -22.55
CA LEU A 70 -7.95 -1.87 -23.22
C LEU A 70 -7.47 -2.32 -24.61
N GLN A 71 -6.47 -1.67 -25.20
CA GLN A 71 -5.97 -2.07 -26.51
C GLN A 71 -5.44 -3.51 -26.47
N PRO A 72 -5.68 -4.34 -27.51
CA PRO A 72 -5.32 -5.76 -27.52
C PRO A 72 -3.86 -6.04 -27.12
N GLU A 73 -2.93 -5.19 -27.54
CA GLU A 73 -1.50 -5.27 -27.22
C GLU A 73 -1.15 -4.94 -25.77
N HIS A 74 -2.02 -4.24 -25.05
CA HIS A 74 -1.79 -3.80 -23.67
C HIS A 74 -2.57 -4.63 -22.63
N VAL A 75 -3.48 -5.51 -23.05
CA VAL A 75 -4.23 -6.36 -22.12
C VAL A 75 -3.28 -7.21 -21.29
N ARG A 76 -3.31 -7.01 -19.96
CA ARG A 76 -2.40 -7.62 -18.97
C ARG A 76 -0.91 -7.25 -19.14
N SER A 77 -0.57 -6.27 -19.98
CA SER A 77 0.79 -5.75 -20.02
C SER A 77 1.10 -5.02 -18.73
N THR A 78 2.26 -5.31 -18.16
CA THR A 78 2.80 -4.57 -17.01
C THR A 78 3.78 -3.49 -17.44
N ALA A 79 3.86 -3.18 -18.74
CA ALA A 79 4.65 -2.07 -19.24
C ALA A 79 4.10 -0.71 -18.78
N ASN A 80 4.97 0.30 -18.72
CA ASN A 80 4.57 1.69 -18.49
C ASN A 80 3.97 2.29 -19.78
N VAL A 81 2.75 1.89 -20.12
CA VAL A 81 2.08 2.24 -21.39
C VAL A 81 1.82 3.74 -21.57
N PHE A 82 1.87 4.53 -20.49
CA PHE A 82 1.73 5.99 -20.53
C PHE A 82 3.05 6.74 -20.61
N GLY A 83 4.18 6.05 -20.37
CA GLY A 83 5.50 6.68 -20.20
C GLY A 83 5.52 7.61 -18.98
N LEU A 84 4.89 7.19 -17.87
CA LEU A 84 4.86 7.94 -16.63
C LEU A 84 6.27 8.11 -16.06
N PRO A 85 6.61 9.30 -15.53
CA PRO A 85 7.89 9.49 -14.85
C PRO A 85 7.93 8.64 -13.57
N LEU A 86 9.10 8.10 -13.22
CA LEU A 86 9.23 7.11 -12.12
C LEU A 86 8.94 7.70 -10.74
N PHE A 87 9.16 9.00 -10.55
CA PHE A 87 8.76 9.70 -9.34
C PHE A 87 7.24 9.68 -9.10
N TYR A 88 6.43 9.33 -10.10
CA TYR A 88 4.99 9.14 -9.96
C TYR A 88 4.63 7.89 -9.14
N GLN A 89 5.60 7.00 -8.87
CA GLN A 89 5.40 5.86 -7.96
C GLN A 89 5.32 6.27 -6.49
N TYR A 90 5.90 7.40 -6.08
CA TYR A 90 5.83 7.80 -4.67
C TYR A 90 4.39 8.15 -4.28
N GLY A 91 3.93 7.64 -3.13
CA GLY A 91 2.61 7.88 -2.51
C GLY A 91 2.39 9.32 -2.03
N VAL A 92 2.55 10.29 -2.93
CA VAL A 92 2.37 11.73 -2.69
C VAL A 92 1.31 12.32 -3.63
N GLY A 93 0.29 11.52 -3.95
CA GLY A 93 -0.90 11.91 -4.71
C GLY A 93 -0.90 11.49 -6.19
N SER A 94 -0.31 10.35 -6.51
CA SER A 94 -0.44 9.71 -7.82
C SER A 94 -1.71 8.87 -7.89
N THR A 95 -2.14 8.52 -9.10
CA THR A 95 -3.37 7.74 -9.34
C THR A 95 -3.09 6.30 -9.76
N GLY A 96 -1.98 5.75 -9.30
CA GLY A 96 -1.49 4.43 -9.68
C GLY A 96 -0.74 4.41 -11.01
N PHE A 97 0.09 3.39 -11.21
CA PHE A 97 0.97 3.25 -12.38
C PHE A 97 0.38 2.39 -13.50
N GLY A 98 -0.77 1.75 -13.27
CA GLY A 98 -1.53 1.01 -14.27
C GLY A 98 -2.38 -0.11 -13.66
N ALA A 99 -3.59 -0.31 -14.17
CA ALA A 99 -4.53 -1.30 -13.63
C ALA A 99 -3.99 -2.73 -13.76
N TRP A 100 -3.28 -3.03 -14.85
CA TRP A 100 -2.68 -4.34 -15.08
C TRP A 100 -1.48 -4.63 -14.16
N ARG A 101 -0.71 -3.59 -13.76
CA ARG A 101 0.36 -3.74 -12.74
C ARG A 101 -0.21 -4.10 -11.38
N GLU A 102 -1.27 -3.41 -10.97
CA GLU A 102 -1.95 -3.70 -9.70
C GLU A 102 -2.52 -5.13 -9.67
N LEU A 103 -3.17 -5.57 -10.76
CA LEU A 103 -3.63 -6.95 -10.88
C LEU A 103 -2.48 -7.96 -10.81
N ALA A 104 -1.38 -7.70 -11.53
CA ALA A 104 -0.22 -8.59 -11.52
C ALA A 104 0.39 -8.72 -10.12
N ALA A 105 0.48 -7.61 -9.37
CA ALA A 105 0.90 -7.63 -7.97
C ALA A 105 -0.03 -8.46 -7.10
N HIS A 106 -1.35 -8.31 -7.23
CA HIS A 106 -2.32 -9.12 -6.48
C HIS A 106 -2.24 -10.62 -6.83
N ILE A 107 -2.05 -10.98 -8.10
CA ILE A 107 -1.87 -12.38 -8.51
C ILE A 107 -0.60 -12.96 -7.86
N MET A 108 0.50 -12.22 -7.90
CA MET A 108 1.78 -12.63 -7.35
C MET A 108 1.70 -12.82 -5.82
N THR A 109 1.15 -11.84 -5.10
CA THR A 109 1.02 -11.90 -3.63
C THR A 109 0.03 -12.96 -3.16
N THR A 110 -1.05 -13.17 -3.91
CA THR A 110 -1.96 -14.31 -3.71
C THR A 110 -1.21 -15.64 -3.86
N GLY A 111 -0.36 -15.77 -4.88
CA GLY A 111 0.49 -16.95 -5.08
C GLY A 111 1.40 -17.23 -3.88
N TRP A 112 2.03 -16.21 -3.31
CA TRP A 112 2.87 -16.35 -2.11
C TRP A 112 2.06 -16.78 -0.88
N ALA A 113 0.87 -16.21 -0.68
CA ALA A 113 -0.01 -16.55 0.44
C ALA A 113 -0.56 -17.98 0.32
N LEU A 114 -0.95 -18.42 -0.89
CA LEU A 114 -1.46 -19.77 -1.15
C LEU A 114 -0.39 -20.86 -1.03
N LYS A 115 0.88 -20.54 -1.29
CA LYS A 115 2.02 -21.45 -1.06
C LYS A 115 2.51 -21.45 0.39
N ASN A 116 1.86 -20.67 1.26
CA ASN A 116 2.29 -20.44 2.63
C ASN A 116 3.71 -19.86 2.75
N GLU A 117 4.20 -19.14 1.73
CA GLU A 117 5.51 -18.48 1.77
C GLU A 117 5.48 -17.23 2.65
N TYR A 118 4.40 -16.45 2.55
CA TYR A 118 4.08 -15.35 3.45
C TYR A 118 2.58 -15.03 3.37
N ALA A 119 1.92 -15.06 4.52
CA ALA A 119 0.47 -14.98 4.59
C ALA A 119 -0.09 -13.54 4.68
N GLY A 120 0.76 -12.53 4.83
CA GLY A 120 0.38 -11.12 5.05
C GLY A 120 -0.04 -10.37 3.79
N PHE A 121 -0.82 -11.03 2.93
CA PHE A 121 -1.45 -10.43 1.75
C PHE A 121 -2.90 -10.91 1.66
N PRO A 122 -3.87 -10.03 1.39
CA PRO A 122 -5.24 -10.44 1.08
C PRO A 122 -5.27 -11.25 -0.22
N LEU A 123 -6.08 -12.32 -0.26
CA LEU A 123 -6.20 -13.14 -1.46
C LEU A 123 -7.07 -12.47 -2.53
N LEU A 124 -6.60 -12.47 -3.78
CA LEU A 124 -7.42 -12.14 -4.94
C LEU A 124 -8.24 -13.35 -5.36
N TYR A 125 -9.49 -13.44 -4.92
CA TYR A 125 -10.39 -14.53 -5.28
C TYR A 125 -10.73 -14.55 -6.77
N HIS A 126 -10.88 -13.38 -7.39
CA HIS A 126 -11.26 -13.26 -8.79
C HIS A 126 -10.99 -11.86 -9.35
N TRP A 127 -11.06 -11.72 -10.66
CA TRP A 127 -11.09 -10.41 -11.32
C TRP A 127 -11.84 -10.46 -12.65
N ARG A 128 -12.42 -9.32 -13.04
CA ARG A 128 -13.07 -9.12 -14.35
C ARG A 128 -12.93 -7.68 -14.83
N VAL A 129 -12.89 -7.51 -16.15
CA VAL A 129 -13.11 -6.20 -16.79
C VAL A 129 -14.61 -6.04 -16.96
N LEU A 130 -15.20 -5.00 -16.37
CA LEU A 130 -16.64 -4.75 -16.41
C LEU A 130 -16.92 -3.32 -16.90
N PRO A 131 -18.02 -3.10 -17.66
CA PRO A 131 -18.47 -1.75 -17.99
C PRO A 131 -18.70 -0.93 -16.73
N ASP A 132 -18.29 0.33 -16.77
CA ASP A 132 -18.34 1.23 -15.62
C ASP A 132 -18.47 2.71 -16.05
N SER A 133 -18.84 3.57 -15.11
CA SER A 133 -18.69 5.01 -15.23
C SER A 133 -17.29 5.45 -14.82
N SER A 134 -16.82 6.54 -15.43
CA SER A 134 -15.58 7.21 -15.04
C SER A 134 -15.60 7.63 -13.57
N PRO A 135 -14.46 7.54 -12.86
CA PRO A 135 -14.38 8.04 -11.49
C PRO A 135 -14.60 9.56 -11.46
N THR A 136 -15.27 10.04 -10.41
CA THR A 136 -15.47 11.47 -10.17
C THR A 136 -14.62 11.93 -9.00
N GLY A 137 -14.07 13.14 -9.10
CA GLY A 137 -13.36 13.81 -8.01
C GLY A 137 -12.00 13.24 -7.60
N PHE A 138 -11.42 12.35 -8.41
CA PHE A 138 -10.12 11.72 -8.13
C PHE A 138 -8.92 12.69 -8.22
N VAL A 139 -9.15 13.92 -8.67
CA VAL A 139 -8.16 15.02 -8.73
C VAL A 139 -8.60 16.26 -7.95
N ASP A 140 -9.70 16.18 -7.18
CA ASP A 140 -10.25 17.35 -6.48
C ASP A 140 -9.29 17.89 -5.42
N GLY A 141 -8.51 17.01 -4.78
CA GLY A 141 -7.47 17.40 -3.82
C GLY A 141 -6.37 18.27 -4.42
N PHE A 142 -6.25 18.30 -5.75
CA PHE A 142 -5.32 19.15 -6.48
C PHE A 142 -5.99 20.34 -7.18
N GLY A 143 -7.30 20.55 -7.00
CA GLY A 143 -8.03 21.57 -7.74
C GLY A 143 -8.27 21.21 -9.21
N GLY A 144 -8.34 19.91 -9.53
CA GLY A 144 -8.58 19.41 -10.88
C GLY A 144 -7.32 18.95 -11.61
N VAL A 145 -7.48 18.57 -12.89
CA VAL A 145 -6.40 18.02 -13.72
C VAL A 145 -5.23 18.99 -13.85
N GLU A 146 -5.50 20.28 -14.04
CA GLU A 146 -4.44 21.29 -14.17
C GLU A 146 -3.55 21.37 -12.93
N GLY A 147 -4.15 21.41 -11.74
CA GLY A 147 -3.38 21.48 -10.50
C GLY A 147 -2.64 20.17 -10.20
N ALA A 148 -3.22 19.02 -10.55
CA ALA A 148 -2.53 17.73 -10.45
C ALA A 148 -1.31 17.67 -11.40
N VAL A 149 -1.46 18.14 -12.64
CA VAL A 149 -0.36 18.22 -13.61
C VAL A 149 0.72 19.20 -13.13
N ALA A 150 0.34 20.33 -12.55
CA ALA A 150 1.28 21.28 -11.96
C ALA A 150 2.07 20.68 -10.78
N HIS A 151 1.40 19.94 -9.89
CA HIS A 151 2.03 19.20 -8.78
C HIS A 151 3.10 18.21 -9.28
N TRP A 152 2.85 17.58 -10.43
CA TRP A 152 3.75 16.66 -11.11
C TRP A 152 4.65 17.33 -12.17
N GLU A 153 5.06 18.57 -11.90
CA GLU A 153 6.03 19.35 -12.71
C GLU A 153 5.65 19.52 -14.19
N GLY A 154 4.35 19.62 -14.49
CA GLY A 154 3.88 19.85 -15.86
C GLY A 154 3.98 18.60 -16.77
N SER A 155 4.13 17.40 -16.19
CA SER A 155 4.31 16.18 -16.97
C SER A 155 3.13 15.90 -17.91
N SER A 156 3.40 15.90 -19.22
CA SER A 156 2.41 15.56 -20.25
C SER A 156 1.94 14.10 -20.15
N ALA A 157 2.80 13.19 -19.68
CA ALA A 157 2.44 11.80 -19.45
C ALA A 157 1.41 11.66 -18.31
N VAL A 158 1.60 12.41 -17.21
CA VAL A 158 0.65 12.45 -16.11
C VAL A 158 -0.68 13.04 -16.58
N ARG A 159 -0.67 14.13 -17.36
CA ARG A 159 -1.90 14.68 -17.97
C ARG A 159 -2.66 13.62 -18.75
N ARG A 160 -1.99 12.95 -19.71
CA ARG A 160 -2.62 11.91 -20.54
C ARG A 160 -3.22 10.80 -19.69
N ARG A 161 -2.52 10.38 -18.62
CA ARG A 161 -3.03 9.37 -17.69
C ARG A 161 -4.29 9.84 -16.95
N LEU A 162 -4.28 11.05 -16.39
CA LEU A 162 -5.42 11.59 -15.66
C LEU A 162 -6.64 11.79 -16.56
N GLU A 163 -6.45 12.31 -17.76
CA GLU A 163 -7.53 12.48 -18.74
C GLU A 163 -8.10 11.12 -19.17
N ALA A 164 -7.24 10.12 -19.42
CA ALA A 164 -7.66 8.77 -19.77
C ALA A 164 -8.44 8.07 -18.64
N ILE A 165 -8.04 8.28 -17.37
CA ILE A 165 -8.82 7.83 -16.21
C ILE A 165 -10.19 8.54 -16.19
N GLY A 166 -10.21 9.87 -16.41
CA GLY A 166 -11.43 10.66 -16.41
C GLY A 166 -12.41 10.29 -17.53
N SER A 167 -11.95 9.62 -18.58
CA SER A 167 -12.77 9.15 -19.70
C SER A 167 -13.04 7.64 -19.69
N SER A 168 -12.56 6.89 -18.69
CA SER A 168 -12.67 5.43 -18.69
C SER A 168 -14.13 4.96 -18.65
N SER A 169 -14.48 4.04 -19.54
CA SER A 169 -15.81 3.40 -19.60
C SER A 169 -15.83 1.97 -19.04
N PHE A 170 -14.69 1.51 -18.51
CA PHE A 170 -14.53 0.20 -17.89
C PHE A 170 -13.74 0.33 -16.60
N SER A 171 -13.97 -0.61 -15.70
CA SER A 171 -13.09 -0.85 -14.55
C SER A 171 -12.56 -2.27 -14.61
N LEU A 172 -11.31 -2.42 -14.17
CA LEU A 172 -10.81 -3.68 -13.70
C LEU A 172 -11.32 -3.89 -12.26
N VAL A 173 -12.20 -4.87 -12.10
CA VAL A 173 -12.82 -5.18 -10.81
C VAL A 173 -12.08 -6.35 -10.18
N LEU A 174 -11.52 -6.09 -9.00
CA LEU A 174 -10.78 -7.04 -8.18
C LEU A 174 -11.68 -7.50 -7.03
N PHE A 175 -11.85 -8.81 -6.89
CA PHE A 175 -12.60 -9.45 -5.81
C PHE A 175 -11.60 -10.04 -4.84
N LEU A 176 -11.43 -9.37 -3.70
CA LEU A 176 -10.38 -9.60 -2.71
C LEU A 176 -10.97 -10.18 -1.43
N GLU A 177 -10.13 -10.87 -0.66
CA GLU A 177 -10.40 -11.24 0.71
C GLU A 177 -10.73 -10.00 1.54
N HIS A 178 -11.85 -10.06 2.27
CA HIS A 178 -12.23 -9.00 3.18
C HIS A 178 -11.43 -9.12 4.49
N VAL A 179 -10.60 -8.11 4.77
CA VAL A 179 -9.91 -7.94 6.06
C VAL A 179 -10.65 -6.88 6.89
N PRO A 180 -10.97 -7.11 8.18
CA PRO A 180 -11.98 -6.33 8.90
C PRO A 180 -11.75 -4.83 9.03
N GLN A 181 -10.49 -4.38 9.15
CA GLN A 181 -10.17 -3.00 9.45
C GLN A 181 -8.76 -2.65 8.99
N THR A 182 -8.47 -1.35 8.86
CA THR A 182 -7.11 -0.88 8.61
C THR A 182 -6.25 -1.00 9.87
N LEU A 183 -4.94 -1.07 9.70
CA LEU A 183 -3.98 -1.07 10.80
C LEU A 183 -4.03 0.27 11.57
N ALA A 184 -4.31 1.37 10.87
CA ALA A 184 -4.51 2.68 11.49
C ALA A 184 -5.67 2.66 12.49
N GLU A 185 -6.85 2.19 12.08
CA GLU A 185 -8.04 2.09 12.93
C GLU A 185 -7.81 1.14 14.10
N TRP A 186 -7.29 -0.06 13.81
CA TRP A 186 -7.01 -1.05 14.86
C TRP A 186 -6.06 -0.54 15.94
N LEU A 187 -5.04 0.24 15.56
CA LEU A 187 -4.09 0.79 16.53
C LEU A 187 -4.72 1.89 17.37
N VAL A 188 -5.65 2.68 16.83
CA VAL A 188 -6.44 3.64 17.62
C VAL A 188 -7.27 2.90 18.66
N ASP A 189 -8.05 1.91 18.22
CA ASP A 189 -8.94 1.11 19.10
C ASP A 189 -8.16 0.35 20.18
N SER A 190 -6.99 -0.17 19.84
CA SER A 190 -6.11 -0.89 20.78
C SER A 190 -5.58 0.03 21.89
N ARG A 191 -5.41 1.34 21.62
CA ARG A 191 -4.98 2.32 22.63
C ARG A 191 -6.11 2.72 23.57
N ASP A 192 -7.32 2.85 23.04
CA ASP A 192 -8.48 3.29 23.82
C ASP A 192 -9.03 2.18 24.74
N THR A 193 -8.80 0.91 24.38
CA THR A 193 -9.27 -0.26 25.15
C THR A 193 -8.28 -0.77 26.19
N ALA A 194 -7.00 -0.40 26.10
CA ALA A 194 -5.98 -0.77 27.09
C ALA A 194 -6.19 0.03 28.40
N PRO A 195 -6.41 -0.61 29.57
CA PRO A 195 -6.45 0.11 30.83
C PRO A 195 -5.10 0.80 31.04
N ARG A 196 -5.09 2.12 31.24
CA ARG A 196 -3.88 2.95 31.44
C ARG A 196 -3.01 2.54 32.64
N GLN A 197 -3.39 1.49 33.39
CA GLN A 197 -2.74 0.99 34.60
C GLN A 197 -2.57 -0.54 34.66
N SER A 198 -2.83 -1.28 33.59
CA SER A 198 -2.66 -2.75 33.61
C SER A 198 -1.57 -3.14 32.62
N GLY A 199 -0.59 -3.94 33.08
CA GLY A 199 0.55 -4.46 32.30
C GLY A 199 0.17 -5.41 31.16
N GLY A 200 -0.73 -4.99 30.28
CA GLY A 200 -0.91 -5.57 28.95
C GLY A 200 0.28 -5.17 28.08
N GLU A 201 0.72 -6.09 27.23
CA GLU A 201 1.79 -5.82 26.28
C GLU A 201 1.35 -4.75 25.28
N SER A 202 2.22 -3.76 25.08
CA SER A 202 2.05 -2.72 24.08
C SER A 202 1.91 -3.33 22.67
N PRO A 203 1.02 -2.81 21.80
CA PRO A 203 0.85 -3.32 20.45
C PRO A 203 2.03 -2.94 19.52
N TYR A 204 2.86 -1.97 19.90
CA TYR A 204 3.88 -1.38 19.03
C TYR A 204 4.95 -2.38 18.57
N PRO A 205 5.52 -3.26 19.44
CA PRO A 205 6.47 -4.28 19.00
C PRO A 205 5.88 -5.29 18.01
N TRP A 206 4.61 -5.67 18.17
CA TRP A 206 3.94 -6.56 17.22
C TRP A 206 3.75 -5.88 15.86
N VAL A 207 3.32 -4.61 15.85
CA VAL A 207 3.20 -3.81 14.64
C VAL A 207 4.56 -3.69 13.95
N GLU A 208 5.58 -3.23 14.66
CA GLU A 208 6.94 -3.09 14.14
C GLU A 208 7.44 -4.39 13.51
N ASN A 209 7.32 -5.52 14.21
CA ASN A 209 7.74 -6.81 13.69
C ASN A 209 7.01 -7.19 12.40
N ALA A 210 5.71 -6.92 12.32
CA ALA A 210 4.93 -7.19 11.13
C ALA A 210 5.37 -6.33 9.93
N LEU A 211 5.64 -5.04 10.16
CA LEU A 211 6.18 -4.12 9.14
C LEU A 211 7.54 -4.61 8.62
N LEU A 212 8.47 -4.95 9.52
CA LEU A 212 9.80 -5.41 9.15
C LEU A 212 9.74 -6.69 8.34
N ARG A 213 9.00 -7.70 8.81
CA ARG A 213 8.88 -8.97 8.09
C ARG A 213 8.23 -8.81 6.72
N GLY A 214 7.19 -8.00 6.60
CA GLY A 214 6.49 -7.81 5.33
C GLY A 214 7.31 -7.05 4.30
N THR A 215 7.93 -5.94 4.71
CA THR A 215 8.78 -5.13 3.84
C THR A 215 10.06 -5.86 3.43
N GLU A 216 10.66 -6.64 4.32
CA GLU A 216 11.79 -7.52 3.99
C GLU A 216 11.38 -8.63 3.00
N PHE A 217 10.23 -9.27 3.22
CA PHE A 217 9.73 -10.33 2.33
C PHE A 217 9.49 -9.82 0.90
N MET A 218 8.84 -8.66 0.76
CA MET A 218 8.61 -8.02 -0.54
C MET A 218 9.93 -7.64 -1.21
N SER A 219 10.82 -6.96 -0.48
CA SER A 219 12.14 -6.54 -0.96
C SER A 219 12.98 -7.72 -1.46
N ALA A 220 13.02 -8.83 -0.72
CA ALA A 220 13.78 -10.03 -1.08
C ALA A 220 13.29 -10.67 -2.39
N ARG A 221 12.01 -10.51 -2.72
CA ARG A 221 11.39 -10.97 -3.98
C ARG A 221 11.36 -9.89 -5.06
N GLY A 222 11.89 -8.71 -4.77
CA GLY A 222 11.96 -7.58 -5.68
C GLY A 222 10.63 -6.91 -5.98
N LEU A 223 9.75 -6.88 -4.98
CA LEU A 223 8.56 -6.06 -4.97
C LEU A 223 8.82 -4.86 -4.04
N VAL A 224 8.48 -3.67 -4.53
CA VAL A 224 8.37 -2.44 -3.74
C VAL A 224 6.93 -1.95 -3.86
N HIS A 225 6.31 -1.66 -2.73
CA HIS A 225 4.92 -1.22 -2.59
C HIS A 225 4.75 0.29 -2.81
N PHE A 226 5.73 1.10 -2.39
CA PHE A 226 5.76 2.57 -2.46
C PHE A 226 4.71 3.34 -1.65
N ASP A 227 3.73 2.64 -1.08
CA ASP A 227 2.55 3.25 -0.44
C ASP A 227 2.05 2.42 0.77
N ALA A 228 2.99 1.83 1.52
CA ALA A 228 2.72 0.98 2.67
C ALA A 228 2.32 1.78 3.93
N HIS A 229 1.43 2.77 3.77
CA HIS A 229 0.90 3.56 4.87
C HIS A 229 -0.21 2.81 5.60
N PHE A 230 -0.54 3.20 6.83
CA PHE A 230 -1.39 2.37 7.70
C PHE A 230 -2.88 2.30 7.29
N ALA A 231 -3.33 3.13 6.35
CA ALA A 231 -4.64 2.96 5.70
C ALA A 231 -4.64 1.91 4.56
N ASN A 232 -3.46 1.52 4.04
CA ASN A 232 -3.28 0.45 3.04
C ASN A 232 -2.78 -0.85 3.69
N LEU A 233 -2.36 -0.80 4.96
CA LEU A 233 -2.12 -1.97 5.77
C LEU A 233 -3.42 -2.35 6.48
N LEU A 234 -3.83 -3.61 6.38
CA LEU A 234 -5.06 -4.13 6.98
C LEU A 234 -4.74 -5.11 8.11
N THR A 235 -5.67 -5.36 9.03
CA THR A 235 -5.47 -6.33 10.10
C THR A 235 -6.77 -6.99 10.56
N ASP A 236 -6.65 -8.25 10.97
CA ASP A 236 -7.68 -9.02 11.68
C ASP A 236 -7.40 -9.08 13.20
N GLY A 237 -6.39 -8.33 13.68
CA GLY A 237 -5.89 -8.35 15.05
C GLY A 237 -4.91 -9.48 15.35
N GLN A 238 -4.64 -10.37 14.39
CA GLN A 238 -3.67 -11.46 14.50
C GLN A 238 -2.50 -11.29 13.52
N ARG A 239 -2.77 -10.68 12.36
CA ARG A 239 -1.78 -10.44 11.30
C ARG A 239 -2.02 -9.11 10.59
N VAL A 240 -0.92 -8.48 10.16
CA VAL A 240 -0.93 -7.35 9.21
C VAL A 240 -0.88 -7.86 7.77
N TYR A 241 -1.72 -7.26 6.92
CA TYR A 241 -1.83 -7.56 5.50
C TYR A 241 -1.46 -6.32 4.68
N PHE A 242 -0.54 -6.46 3.74
CA PHE A 242 -0.20 -5.41 2.79
C PHE A 242 -1.21 -5.44 1.64
N ALA A 243 -1.93 -4.35 1.44
CA ALA A 243 -2.97 -4.20 0.43
C ALA A 243 -2.76 -2.90 -0.38
N ASP A 244 -3.52 -2.76 -1.45
CA ASP A 244 -3.39 -1.66 -2.41
C ASP A 244 -2.03 -1.59 -3.12
N PHE A 245 -1.94 -2.29 -4.26
CA PHE A 245 -0.73 -2.33 -5.06
C PHE A 245 -0.75 -1.35 -6.24
N GLY A 246 -1.53 -0.27 -6.17
CA GLY A 246 -1.67 0.70 -7.26
C GLY A 246 -0.33 1.35 -7.68
N LEU A 247 0.61 1.47 -6.75
CA LEU A 247 1.94 2.06 -6.95
C LEU A 247 3.08 1.04 -6.90
N ALA A 248 2.74 -0.25 -6.86
CA ALA A 248 3.76 -1.29 -6.75
C ALA A 248 4.66 -1.36 -7.99
N LEU A 249 5.91 -1.75 -7.77
CA LEU A 249 6.88 -2.05 -8.82
C LEU A 249 7.54 -3.40 -8.50
N SER A 250 7.57 -4.30 -9.48
CA SER A 250 8.16 -5.64 -9.32
C SER A 250 9.17 -5.95 -10.42
N ARG A 251 10.20 -6.73 -10.09
CA ARG A 251 11.16 -7.29 -11.05
C ARG A 251 10.50 -8.19 -12.09
N ASP A 252 9.33 -8.75 -11.77
CA ASP A 252 8.55 -9.63 -12.64
C ASP A 252 7.66 -8.87 -13.63
N PHE A 253 7.69 -7.53 -13.61
CA PHE A 253 6.99 -6.69 -14.57
C PHE A 253 7.82 -6.51 -15.86
N GLU A 254 7.13 -6.11 -16.93
CA GLU A 254 7.76 -5.65 -18.17
C GLU A 254 8.34 -4.25 -17.94
N LEU A 255 9.59 -4.21 -17.49
CA LEU A 255 10.31 -2.98 -17.15
C LEU A 255 11.21 -2.49 -18.29
N SER A 256 11.24 -1.18 -18.50
CA SER A 256 12.34 -0.52 -19.21
C SER A 256 13.66 -0.63 -18.43
N ALA A 257 14.78 -0.21 -19.05
CA ALA A 257 16.07 -0.16 -18.34
C ALA A 257 16.04 0.81 -17.17
N GLU A 258 15.47 2.01 -17.38
CA GLU A 258 15.33 3.04 -16.35
C GLU A 258 14.49 2.55 -15.16
N GLU A 259 13.41 1.80 -15.43
CA GLU A 259 12.58 1.22 -14.37
C GLU A 259 13.29 0.11 -13.58
N ARG A 260 14.17 -0.66 -14.21
CA ARG A 260 14.98 -1.66 -13.52
C ARG A 260 15.98 -1.00 -12.57
N ASP A 261 16.71 0.00 -13.06
CA ASP A 261 17.67 0.74 -12.25
C ASP A 261 16.96 1.43 -11.07
N PHE A 262 15.80 2.04 -11.34
CA PHE A 262 14.95 2.62 -10.30
C PHE A 262 14.50 1.57 -9.28
N LEU A 263 14.02 0.40 -9.72
CA LEU A 263 13.63 -0.66 -8.79
C LEU A 263 14.79 -1.10 -7.90
N ASP A 264 15.97 -1.35 -8.46
CA ASP A 264 17.15 -1.83 -7.74
C ASP A 264 17.61 -0.85 -6.65
N ASP A 265 17.51 0.45 -6.92
CA ASP A 265 17.76 1.49 -5.93
C ASP A 265 16.68 1.53 -4.83
N HIS A 266 15.43 1.21 -5.17
CA HIS A 266 14.27 1.36 -4.29
C HIS A 266 13.86 0.11 -3.52
N LEU A 267 14.57 -1.02 -3.66
CA LEU A 267 14.30 -2.23 -2.87
C LEU A 267 14.30 -1.99 -1.35
N VAL A 268 14.92 -0.90 -0.87
CA VAL A 268 14.93 -0.51 0.55
C VAL A 268 13.86 0.50 0.94
N TYR A 269 13.09 1.03 -0.01
CA TYR A 269 12.14 2.11 0.21
C TYR A 269 11.13 1.77 1.30
N ASP A 270 10.37 0.67 1.14
CA ASP A 270 9.32 0.31 2.11
C ASP A 270 9.88 -0.05 3.48
N ARG A 271 11.11 -0.58 3.53
CA ARG A 271 11.81 -0.93 4.78
C ARG A 271 12.09 0.30 5.64
N SER A 272 12.18 1.49 5.04
CA SER A 272 12.24 2.75 5.77
C SER A 272 10.89 3.45 5.87
N TYR A 273 10.08 3.39 4.80
CA TYR A 273 8.80 4.10 4.72
C TYR A 273 7.78 3.61 5.73
N ALA A 274 7.57 2.30 5.85
CA ALA A 274 6.53 1.78 6.75
C ALA A 274 6.85 2.04 8.24
N PRO A 275 8.08 1.84 8.72
CA PRO A 275 8.47 2.25 10.07
C PRO A 275 8.45 3.78 10.27
N ASP A 276 8.91 4.58 9.29
CA ASP A 276 8.79 6.05 9.39
C ASP A 276 7.33 6.49 9.51
N HIS A 277 6.41 5.85 8.79
CA HIS A 277 4.98 6.12 8.90
C HIS A 277 4.42 5.79 10.29
N LEU A 278 4.89 4.69 10.92
CA LEU A 278 4.58 4.37 12.32
C LEU A 278 5.05 5.50 13.25
N LEU A 279 6.32 5.90 13.12
CA LEU A 279 6.90 6.97 13.92
C LEU A 279 6.10 8.26 13.72
N ARG A 280 5.86 8.66 12.47
CA ARG A 280 5.24 9.92 12.08
C ARG A 280 3.81 10.08 12.57
N HIS A 281 2.98 9.05 12.43
CA HIS A 281 1.52 9.20 12.56
C HIS A 281 0.89 8.39 13.69
N HIS A 282 1.61 7.40 14.24
CA HIS A 282 0.97 6.35 15.03
C HIS A 282 1.54 6.15 16.43
N LEU A 283 2.63 6.84 16.79
CA LEU A 283 3.09 6.90 18.18
C LEU A 283 2.03 7.50 19.12
N PRO A 284 2.11 7.24 20.44
CA PRO A 284 1.27 7.92 21.41
C PRO A 284 1.46 9.44 21.35
N HIS A 285 0.38 10.19 21.55
CA HIS A 285 0.35 11.65 21.34
C HIS A 285 1.38 12.41 22.20
N ASP A 286 1.65 11.92 23.40
CA ASP A 286 2.58 12.49 24.37
C ASP A 286 4.06 12.29 24.02
N VAL A 287 4.39 11.34 23.15
CA VAL A 287 5.80 11.03 22.80
C VAL A 287 6.45 12.17 22.00
N ARG A 288 5.76 12.73 20.99
CA ARG A 288 6.32 13.81 20.16
C ARG A 288 6.16 15.20 20.79
N GLY A 289 5.16 15.39 21.65
CA GLY A 289 4.93 16.69 22.31
C GLY A 289 4.58 17.85 21.35
N GLY A 290 4.15 17.57 20.13
CA GLY A 290 3.78 18.59 19.12
C GLY A 290 4.95 19.15 18.30
N THR A 291 6.18 18.70 18.51
CA THR A 291 7.34 19.03 17.66
C THR A 291 7.11 18.54 16.23
N GLU A 292 7.74 19.18 15.24
CA GLU A 292 7.77 18.67 13.86
C GLU A 292 8.50 17.30 13.83
N HIS A 293 8.06 16.38 12.96
CA HIS A 293 8.55 15.00 12.95
C HIS A 293 10.07 14.89 12.73
N GLY A 294 10.59 15.56 11.70
CA GLY A 294 12.02 15.54 11.40
C GLY A 294 12.87 16.18 12.50
N ALA A 295 12.38 17.24 13.14
CA ALA A 295 13.05 17.85 14.30
C ALA A 295 13.05 16.91 15.51
N PHE A 296 11.92 16.27 15.83
CA PHE A 296 11.79 15.31 16.91
C PHE A 296 12.79 14.16 16.78
N LEU A 297 12.92 13.56 15.59
CA LEU A 297 13.86 12.46 15.38
C LEU A 297 15.33 12.89 15.51
N ARG A 298 15.66 14.11 15.07
CA ARG A 298 17.03 14.65 15.23
C ARG A 298 17.36 14.87 16.71
N GLU A 299 16.46 15.50 17.46
CA GLU A 299 16.61 15.69 18.92
C GLU A 299 16.77 14.35 19.65
N TRP A 300 15.99 13.34 19.25
CA TRP A 300 16.10 11.98 19.77
C TRP A 300 17.49 11.38 19.58
N VAL A 301 18.01 11.42 18.34
CA VAL A 301 19.34 10.89 17.99
C VAL A 301 20.45 11.67 18.69
N ASP A 302 20.25 12.97 18.94
CA ASP A 302 21.16 13.82 19.71
C ASP A 302 21.10 13.57 21.24
N GLY A 303 20.26 12.64 21.70
CA GLY A 303 20.13 12.25 23.11
C GLY A 303 19.14 13.08 23.92
N HIS A 304 18.34 13.96 23.28
CA HIS A 304 17.32 14.76 23.94
C HIS A 304 15.98 14.01 23.99
N GLN A 305 15.94 12.92 24.75
CA GLN A 305 14.77 12.05 24.87
C GLN A 305 13.85 12.50 26.02
N PRO A 306 12.51 12.48 25.85
CA PRO A 306 11.59 12.68 26.96
C PRO A 306 11.75 11.61 28.05
N ALA A 307 11.69 12.01 29.32
CA ALA A 307 12.04 11.15 30.47
C ALA A 307 11.07 9.97 30.71
N ASP A 308 9.81 10.09 30.30
CA ASP A 308 8.73 9.17 30.66
C ASP A 308 8.26 8.28 29.48
N ILE A 309 9.18 7.87 28.60
CA ILE A 309 8.84 7.04 27.44
C ILE A 309 8.88 5.56 27.79
N ALA A 310 7.86 4.82 27.35
CA ALA A 310 7.82 3.37 27.48
C ALA A 310 9.03 2.72 26.79
N PRO A 311 9.78 1.82 27.45
CA PRO A 311 11.05 1.29 26.91
C PRO A 311 10.96 0.65 25.53
N ASP A 312 9.84 -0.01 25.23
CA ASP A 312 9.57 -0.62 23.94
C ASP A 312 9.40 0.42 22.83
N ILE A 313 8.70 1.51 23.09
CA ILE A 313 8.56 2.64 22.17
C ILE A 313 9.92 3.31 21.94
N GLY A 314 10.68 3.52 23.01
CA GLY A 314 12.03 4.08 22.92
C GLY A 314 12.93 3.25 22.00
N ALA A 315 12.92 1.92 22.18
CA ALA A 315 13.70 1.00 21.34
C ALA A 315 13.29 1.02 19.86
N ILE A 316 11.99 1.18 19.57
CA ILE A 316 11.48 1.32 18.19
C ILE A 316 12.00 2.63 17.57
N ILE A 317 11.96 3.74 18.30
CA ILE A 317 12.47 5.03 17.81
C ILE A 317 13.98 4.95 17.61
N ASP A 318 14.75 4.39 18.56
CA ASP A 318 16.20 4.20 18.44
C ASP A 318 16.58 3.44 17.17
N ARG A 319 15.84 2.36 16.87
CA ARG A 319 16.08 1.53 15.69
C ARG A 319 15.78 2.25 14.38
N HIS A 320 14.75 3.09 14.37
CA HIS A 320 14.20 3.62 13.13
C HIS A 320 14.52 5.09 12.84
N ALA A 321 14.83 5.90 13.85
CA ALA A 321 15.14 7.32 13.68
C ALA A 321 16.26 7.59 12.65
N PRO A 322 17.40 6.86 12.64
CA PRO A 322 18.50 7.18 11.72
C PRO A 322 18.12 7.13 10.24
N HIS A 323 17.35 6.12 9.81
CA HIS A 323 16.93 5.99 8.42
C HIS A 323 15.66 6.80 8.12
N ALA A 324 14.78 6.97 9.11
CA ALA A 324 13.59 7.83 9.00
C ALA A 324 13.97 9.29 8.72
N ILE A 325 15.01 9.84 9.37
CA ILE A 325 15.51 11.20 9.09
C ILE A 325 15.95 11.34 7.62
N VAL A 326 16.68 10.36 7.09
CA VAL A 326 17.15 10.38 5.70
C VAL A 326 15.97 10.37 4.73
N LEU A 327 14.94 9.56 5.00
CA LEU A 327 13.74 9.47 4.18
C LEU A 327 12.89 10.75 4.27
N ASP A 328 12.72 11.30 5.47
CA ASP A 328 12.01 12.57 5.71
C ASP A 328 12.68 13.72 4.94
N ASP A 329 14.00 13.85 5.04
CA ASP A 329 14.77 14.85 4.29
C ASP A 329 14.60 14.68 2.77
N PHE A 330 14.50 13.43 2.28
CA PHE A 330 14.20 13.15 0.89
C PHE A 330 12.78 13.57 0.50
N HIS A 331 11.75 13.17 1.24
CA HIS A 331 10.37 13.56 0.95
C HIS A 331 10.17 15.06 1.05
N HIS A 332 10.82 15.73 2.00
CA HIS A 332 10.81 17.18 2.10
C HIS A 332 11.32 17.82 0.79
N ARG A 333 12.49 17.42 0.29
CA ARG A 333 13.03 17.92 -0.98
C ARG A 333 12.16 17.53 -2.19
N LEU A 334 11.62 16.31 -2.20
CA LEU A 334 10.70 15.83 -3.24
C LEU A 334 9.44 16.71 -3.35
N LEU A 335 8.91 17.13 -2.19
CA LEU A 335 7.68 17.91 -2.10
C LEU A 335 7.91 19.41 -2.32
N THR A 336 8.99 19.98 -1.78
CA THR A 336 9.22 21.44 -1.75
C THR A 336 10.17 21.95 -2.83
N GLN A 337 11.05 21.10 -3.39
CA GLN A 337 12.06 21.51 -4.36
C GLN A 337 11.80 20.93 -5.75
N SER A 338 11.82 19.60 -5.90
CA SER A 338 11.58 18.94 -7.18
C SER A 338 11.22 17.47 -7.04
N LYS A 339 10.29 17.00 -7.87
CA LYS A 339 9.94 15.58 -8.01
C LYS A 339 11.08 14.73 -8.60
N ARG A 340 12.11 15.38 -9.16
CA ARG A 340 13.34 14.75 -9.65
C ARG A 340 14.44 14.60 -8.58
N THR A 341 14.14 14.92 -7.32
CA THR A 341 15.07 14.69 -6.22
C THR A 341 15.54 13.23 -6.24
N PRO A 342 16.86 12.95 -6.30
CA PRO A 342 17.36 11.57 -6.28
C PRO A 342 17.03 10.86 -4.97
N PHE A 343 16.65 9.59 -5.05
CA PHE A 343 16.40 8.76 -3.88
C PHE A 343 17.71 8.39 -3.18
N PRO A 344 17.84 8.62 -1.85
CA PRO A 344 19.09 8.40 -1.12
C PRO A 344 19.26 6.92 -0.71
N ALA A 345 19.31 6.02 -1.69
CA ALA A 345 19.33 4.57 -1.47
C ALA A 345 20.54 4.12 -0.62
N ALA A 346 21.73 4.69 -0.88
CA ALA A 346 22.96 4.33 -0.19
C ALA A 346 22.96 4.82 1.27
N GLU A 347 22.43 6.00 1.53
CA GLU A 347 22.26 6.56 2.88
C GLU A 347 21.28 5.71 3.69
N ILE A 348 20.12 5.36 3.11
CA ILE A 348 19.11 4.52 3.77
C ILE A 348 19.69 3.13 4.07
N LYS A 349 20.38 2.50 3.11
CA LYS A 349 21.06 1.20 3.31
C LYS A 349 22.06 1.25 4.47
N ARG A 350 22.88 2.30 4.54
CA ARG A 350 23.84 2.51 5.64
C ARG A 350 23.14 2.70 6.98
N ALA A 351 22.09 3.53 7.03
CA ALA A 351 21.34 3.79 8.24
C ALA A 351 20.58 2.55 8.75
N LEU A 352 20.02 1.74 7.85
CA LEU A 352 19.40 0.44 8.19
C LEU A 352 20.41 -0.58 8.73
N ALA A 353 21.65 -0.57 8.23
CA ALA A 353 22.70 -1.47 8.70
C ALA A 353 23.37 -1.02 10.02
N GLY A 354 23.25 0.26 10.38
CA GLY A 354 23.85 0.87 11.56
C GLY A 354 22.95 0.89 12.81
N GLY A 355 21.72 0.39 12.73
CA GLY A 355 20.82 0.31 13.88
C GLY A 355 21.33 -0.69 14.93
N PRO A 356 21.11 -0.46 16.24
CA PRO A 356 21.43 -1.45 17.27
C PRO A 356 20.61 -2.73 17.02
N GLY A 357 21.32 -3.84 16.87
CA GLY A 357 20.75 -5.18 16.64
C GLY A 357 20.09 -5.78 17.87
#